data_AF-A0A1H4ESK4-F1
#
_entry.id   AF-A0A1H4ESK4-F1
#
_cell.length_a   1.000
_cell.length_b   1.000
_cell.length_c   1.000
_cell.angle_alpha   90.00
_cell.angle_beta   90.00
_cell.angle_gamma   90.00
#
_symmetry.space_group_name_H-M   'P 1'
#
loop_
_entity.id
_entity.type
_entity.pdbx_description
1 polymer ?
#
loop_
_entity_poly.entity_id
_entity_poly.type
_entity_poly.pdbx_seq_one_letter_code
_entity_poly.pdbx_strand_id
1 'polypeptide(L)'
;MKKEFDMSDLVENLTSEPEVETGRRVRTGSKAKKQMEHVCTLIESGQMAKVRAIAEREGIALKDIFAAGLNMAISNYEQKNGEIRVKKAKRGNASAVFGMEDEA
;
A
#
# COMPACT_ATOMS: atom_id res chain seq x y z
N MET A 1 -7.27 30.80 16.86
CA MET A 1 -7.44 29.37 17.13
C MET A 1 -6.66 28.58 16.09
N LYS A 2 -5.70 27.75 16.51
CA LYS A 2 -5.11 26.73 15.63
C LYS A 2 -6.13 25.60 15.54
N LYS A 3 -6.66 25.30 14.37
CA LYS A 3 -7.46 24.07 14.19
C LYS A 3 -6.48 22.91 14.32
N GLU A 4 -6.66 22.04 15.32
CA GLU A 4 -6.04 20.72 15.30
C GLU A 4 -6.56 19.99 14.06
N PHE A 5 -5.63 19.48 13.26
CA PHE A 5 -5.95 18.66 12.11
C PHE A 5 -6.07 17.22 12.61
N ASP A 6 -7.30 16.75 12.81
CA ASP A 6 -7.60 15.40 13.24
C ASP A 6 -7.52 14.46 12.04
N MET A 7 -6.66 13.44 12.14
CA MET A 7 -6.44 12.45 11.09
C MET A 7 -7.65 11.52 10.90
N SER A 8 -8.55 11.48 11.89
CA SER A 8 -9.81 10.72 11.85
C SER A 8 -10.76 11.27 10.79
N ASP A 9 -10.81 12.60 10.61
CA ASP A 9 -11.64 13.27 9.61
C ASP A 9 -11.24 12.90 8.16
N LEU A 10 -9.97 12.57 7.95
CA LEU A 10 -9.46 12.15 6.63
C LEU A 10 -9.88 10.71 6.30
N VAL A 11 -9.92 9.84 7.31
CA VAL A 11 -10.33 8.43 7.15
C VAL A 11 -11.84 8.33 6.86
N GLU A 12 -12.65 9.15 7.52
CA GLU A 12 -14.11 9.18 7.31
C GLU A 12 -14.49 9.70 5.90
N ASN A 13 -13.75 10.70 5.38
CA ASN A 13 -13.96 11.21 4.02
C ASN A 13 -13.43 10.27 2.90
N LEU A 14 -12.50 9.37 3.18
CA LEU A 14 -12.01 8.39 2.18
C LEU A 14 -12.87 7.13 2.10
N THR A 15 -13.73 6.90 3.11
CA THR A 15 -14.60 5.71 3.22
C THR A 15 -16.04 5.98 2.81
N SER A 16 -16.40 7.23 2.54
CA SER A 16 -17.70 7.61 1.99
C SER A 16 -17.73 7.35 0.48
N GLU A 17 -18.26 6.18 0.09
CA GLU A 17 -18.61 5.90 -1.30
C GLU A 17 -19.65 6.93 -1.80
N PRO A 18 -19.58 7.43 -3.05
CA PRO A 18 -20.63 8.28 -3.59
C PRO A 18 -21.92 7.46 -3.71
N GLU A 19 -23.02 7.92 -3.09
CA GLU A 19 -24.34 7.33 -3.28
C GLU A 19 -24.73 7.40 -4.76
N VAL A 20 -24.66 6.26 -5.45
CA VAL A 20 -25.22 6.10 -6.79
C VAL A 20 -26.68 5.69 -6.62
N GLU A 21 -27.61 6.54 -7.07
CA GLU A 21 -29.04 6.23 -7.16
C GLU A 21 -29.24 4.90 -7.92
N THR A 22 -29.80 3.90 -7.23
CA THR A 22 -29.88 2.52 -7.73
C THR A 22 -31.17 2.24 -8.49
N GLY A 23 -31.08 2.21 -9.82
CA GLY A 23 -32.03 1.53 -10.70
C GLY A 23 -31.70 0.04 -10.88
N ARG A 24 -32.54 -0.83 -10.30
CA ARG A 24 -32.84 -2.25 -10.65
C ARG A 24 -31.68 -3.29 -10.79
N ARG A 25 -31.47 -4.00 -9.67
CA ARG A 25 -30.99 -5.39 -9.40
C ARG A 25 -30.64 -6.35 -10.57
N VAL A 26 -29.40 -6.85 -10.58
CA VAL A 26 -29.04 -8.24 -10.96
C VAL A 26 -28.11 -8.80 -9.88
N ARG A 27 -28.52 -9.87 -9.19
CA ARG A 27 -27.68 -10.58 -8.21
C ARG A 27 -26.77 -11.55 -8.94
N THR A 28 -25.64 -11.08 -9.45
CA THR A 28 -24.53 -11.94 -9.87
C THR A 28 -23.74 -12.39 -8.64
N GLY A 29 -23.40 -13.67 -8.57
CA GLY A 29 -22.75 -14.32 -7.42
C GLY A 29 -21.65 -13.49 -6.78
N SER A 30 -21.64 -13.49 -5.44
CA SER A 30 -20.71 -12.76 -4.60
C SER A 30 -19.27 -13.22 -4.90
N LYS A 31 -18.59 -12.54 -5.84
CA LYS A 31 -17.13 -12.61 -5.96
C LYS A 31 -16.61 -12.24 -4.58
N ALA A 32 -15.86 -13.14 -3.95
CA ALA A 32 -15.23 -12.86 -2.65
C ALA A 32 -14.50 -11.52 -2.77
N LYS A 33 -14.99 -10.51 -2.04
CA LYS A 33 -14.34 -9.19 -2.01
C LYS A 33 -12.92 -9.44 -1.49
N LYS A 34 -11.90 -9.05 -2.25
CA LYS A 34 -10.52 -9.06 -1.74
C LYS A 34 -10.52 -8.21 -0.47
N GLN A 35 -10.06 -8.78 0.63
CA GLN A 35 -9.82 -8.00 1.84
C GLN A 35 -8.65 -7.06 1.52
N MET A 36 -8.91 -5.76 1.59
CA MET A 36 -7.91 -4.72 1.38
C MET A 36 -7.59 -4.10 2.73
N GLU A 37 -6.30 -3.85 2.96
CA GLU A 37 -5.79 -3.20 4.16
C GLU A 37 -5.20 -1.85 3.79
N HIS A 38 -5.40 -0.85 4.65
CA HIS A 38 -4.77 0.47 4.50
C HIS A 38 -3.41 0.47 5.17
N VAL A 39 -2.40 1.03 4.48
CA VAL A 39 -1.07 1.26 5.04
C VAL A 39 -0.76 2.74 4.98
N CYS A 40 -0.31 3.30 6.10
CA CYS A 40 0.19 4.67 6.21
C CYS A 40 1.60 4.64 6.77
N THR A 41 2.53 5.36 6.14
CA THR A 41 3.92 5.47 6.58
C THR A 41 4.53 6.80 6.14
N LEU A 42 5.66 7.16 6.73
CA LEU A 42 6.44 8.32 6.33
C LEU A 42 7.52 7.89 5.34
N ILE A 43 7.65 8.67 4.25
CA ILE A 43 8.65 8.45 3.20
C ILE A 43 9.38 9.78 3.01
N GLU A 44 10.69 9.71 2.79
CA GLU A 44 11.49 10.89 2.53
C GLU A 44 10.99 11.64 1.29
N SER A 45 10.92 12.98 1.38
CA SER A 45 10.40 13.84 0.30
C SER A 45 11.09 13.60 -1.04
N GLY A 46 12.42 13.38 -1.03
CA GLY A 46 13.19 13.11 -2.24
C GLY A 46 12.81 11.80 -2.92
N GLN A 47 12.55 10.75 -2.13
CA GLN A 47 12.08 9.46 -2.64
C GLN A 47 10.67 9.58 -3.23
N MET A 48 9.75 10.24 -2.52
CA MET A 48 8.38 10.46 -3.02
C MET A 48 8.34 11.30 -4.30
N ALA A 49 9.22 12.29 -4.44
CA ALA A 49 9.33 13.07 -5.68
C ALA A 49 9.70 12.18 -6.88
N LYS A 50 10.64 11.26 -6.72
CA LYS A 50 11.01 10.28 -7.76
C LYS A 50 9.85 9.36 -8.10
N VAL A 51 9.11 8.86 -7.10
CA VAL A 51 7.94 7.99 -7.31
C VAL A 51 6.85 8.73 -8.11
N ARG A 52 6.56 10.00 -7.77
CA ARG A 52 5.61 10.83 -8.52
C ARG A 52 6.06 11.07 -9.97
N ALA A 53 7.34 11.35 -10.19
CA ALA A 53 7.88 11.53 -11.53
C ALA A 53 7.73 10.27 -12.40
N ILE A 54 7.93 9.07 -11.82
CA ILE A 54 7.68 7.79 -12.51
C ILE A 54 6.20 7.63 -12.85
N ALA A 55 5.31 7.92 -11.88
CA ALA A 55 3.88 7.85 -12.08
C ALA A 55 3.39 8.74 -13.24
N GLU A 56 3.87 9.98 -13.29
CA GLU A 56 3.56 10.93 -14.37
C GLU A 56 4.12 10.49 -15.71
N ARG A 57 5.38 10.05 -15.73
CA ARG A 57 6.08 9.64 -16.96
C ARG A 57 5.42 8.43 -17.62
N GLU A 58 5.02 7.44 -16.82
CA GLU A 58 4.49 6.17 -17.32
C GLU A 58 2.95 6.12 -17.32
N GLY A 59 2.28 7.17 -16.80
CA GLY A 59 0.82 7.22 -16.70
C GLY A 59 0.23 6.21 -15.71
N ILE A 60 0.97 5.88 -14.64
CA ILE A 60 0.62 4.84 -13.67
C ILE A 60 0.11 5.49 -12.37
N ALA A 61 -0.95 4.96 -11.78
CA ALA A 61 -1.40 5.45 -10.48
C ALA A 61 -0.42 5.06 -9.37
N LEU A 62 -0.18 5.97 -8.41
CA LEU A 62 0.75 5.74 -7.29
C LEU A 62 0.46 4.43 -6.54
N LYS A 63 -0.81 4.10 -6.32
CA LYS A 63 -1.24 2.86 -5.66
C LYS A 63 -0.71 1.60 -6.35
N ASP A 64 -0.62 1.61 -7.68
CA ASP A 64 -0.21 0.45 -8.47
C ASP A 64 1.32 0.30 -8.44
N ILE A 65 2.05 1.42 -8.37
CA ILE A 65 3.50 1.42 -8.15
C ILE A 65 3.84 0.81 -6.78
N PHE A 66 3.15 1.25 -5.71
CA PHE A 66 3.36 0.70 -4.37
C PHE A 66 2.97 -0.78 -4.28
N ALA A 67 1.85 -1.17 -4.91
CA ALA A 67 1.43 -2.57 -4.97
C ALA A 67 2.48 -3.44 -5.69
N ALA A 68 3.03 -2.96 -6.81
CA ALA A 68 4.10 -3.65 -7.52
C ALA A 68 5.38 -3.77 -6.67
N GLY A 69 5.77 -2.69 -6.00
CA GLY A 69 6.91 -2.68 -5.08
C GLY A 69 6.76 -3.68 -3.93
N LEU A 70 5.56 -3.76 -3.32
CA LEU A 70 5.27 -4.73 -2.26
C LEU A 70 5.36 -6.17 -2.76
N ASN A 71 4.77 -6.47 -3.92
CA ASN A 71 4.84 -7.80 -4.53
C ASN A 71 6.28 -8.20 -4.85
N MET A 72 7.08 -7.25 -5.36
CA MET A 72 8.50 -7.46 -5.64
C MET A 72 9.30 -7.75 -4.36
N ALA A 73 9.04 -7.01 -3.28
CA ALA A 73 9.69 -7.26 -1.99
C ALA A 73 9.37 -8.67 -1.46
N ILE A 74 8.11 -9.08 -1.48
CA ILE A 74 7.68 -10.43 -1.07
C ILE A 74 8.35 -11.50 -1.94
N SER A 75 8.25 -11.35 -3.26
CA SER A 75 8.78 -12.32 -4.22
C SER A 75 10.30 -12.49 -4.06
N ASN A 76 11.03 -11.39 -3.89
CA ASN A 76 12.48 -11.42 -3.69
C ASN A 76 12.87 -12.11 -2.38
N TYR A 77 12.08 -11.92 -1.32
CA TYR A 77 12.29 -12.63 -0.07
C TYR A 77 12.04 -14.13 -0.23
N GLU A 78 10.91 -14.52 -0.83
CA GLU A 78 10.56 -15.92 -1.00
C GLU A 78 11.53 -16.68 -1.90
N GLN A 79 12.07 -16.03 -2.94
CA GLN A 79 13.10 -16.62 -3.79
C GLN A 79 14.39 -16.96 -3.01
N LYS A 80 14.75 -16.15 -2.01
CA LYS A 80 15.97 -16.35 -1.20
C LYS A 80 15.74 -17.25 0.01
N ASN A 81 14.56 -17.20 0.62
CA ASN A 81 14.29 -17.77 1.94
C ASN A 81 13.25 -18.90 1.93
N GLY A 82 12.63 -19.18 0.78
CA GLY A 82 11.48 -20.07 0.66
C GLY A 82 10.16 -19.39 1.03
N GLU A 83 9.05 -20.12 0.83
CA GLU A 83 7.69 -19.63 1.07
C GLU A 83 7.50 -19.06 2.49
N ILE A 84 6.90 -17.88 2.59
CA ILE A 84 6.64 -17.23 3.88
C ILE A 84 5.60 -18.04 4.65
N ARG A 85 6.03 -18.69 5.73
CA ARG A 85 5.15 -19.35 6.70
C ARG A 85 5.40 -18.77 8.08
N VAL A 86 4.44 -18.02 8.61
CA VAL A 86 4.55 -17.40 9.94
C VAL A 86 4.42 -18.49 11.01
N LYS A 87 5.56 -18.99 11.51
CA LYS A 87 5.59 -19.98 12.61
C LYS A 87 5.90 -19.34 13.97
N LYS A 88 6.78 -18.33 14.01
CA LYS A 88 7.13 -17.52 15.20
C LYS A 88 7.63 -16.15 14.76
N ALA A 89 7.15 -15.08 15.40
CA ALA A 89 7.66 -13.73 15.15
C ALA A 89 9.09 -13.59 15.68
N LYS A 90 10.00 -13.08 14.85
CA LYS A 90 11.33 -12.61 15.27
C LYS A 90 11.39 -11.11 14.96
N ARG A 91 11.94 -10.31 15.87
CA ARG A 91 12.23 -8.90 15.59
C ARG A 91 13.32 -8.84 14.52
N GLY A 92 12.99 -8.39 13.33
CA GLY A 92 13.90 -8.29 12.18
C GLY A 92 14.40 -6.87 11.95
N ASN A 93 15.43 -6.75 11.11
CA ASN A 93 15.88 -5.49 10.53
C ASN A 93 15.63 -5.58 9.01
N ALA A 94 14.92 -4.60 8.44
CA ALA A 94 14.54 -4.62 7.04
C ALA A 94 15.75 -4.56 6.09
N SER A 95 16.73 -3.70 6.36
CA SER A 95 17.97 -3.58 5.59
C SER A 95 18.72 -4.91 5.53
N ALA A 96 18.83 -5.61 6.67
CA ALA A 96 19.45 -6.93 6.73
C ALA A 96 18.65 -8.02 5.99
N VAL A 97 17.32 -7.93 5.99
CA VAL A 97 16.42 -8.88 5.31
C VAL A 97 16.50 -8.72 3.80
N PHE A 98 16.52 -7.48 3.31
CA PHE A 98 16.48 -7.19 1.88
C PHE A 98 17.87 -6.92 1.26
N GLY A 99 18.93 -6.87 2.07
CA GLY A 99 20.29 -6.58 1.61
C GLY A 99 20.44 -5.15 1.08
N MET A 100 19.72 -4.20 1.67
CA MET A 100 19.87 -2.77 1.36
C MET A 100 21.01 -2.24 2.22
N GLU A 101 22.17 -1.97 1.62
CA GLU A 101 23.25 -1.28 2.31
C GLU A 101 22.81 0.17 2.55
N ASP A 102 23.00 0.65 3.78
CA ASP A 102 22.76 2.06 4.12
C ASP A 102 23.83 2.89 3.39
N GLU A 103 23.48 3.57 2.29
CA GLU A 103 24.34 4.66 1.81
C GLU A 103 24.27 5.79 2.83
N ALA A 104 25.36 5.90 3.60
CA ALA A 104 25.61 6.92 4.61
C ALA A 104 25.96 8.28 3.99
#